data_AF-M2TL22-F1
#
_entry.id   AF-M2TL22-F1
#
_cell.length_a   1.000
_cell.length_b   1.000
_cell.length_c   1.000
_cell.angle_alpha   90.00
_cell.angle_beta   90.00
_cell.angle_gamma   90.00
#
_symmetry.space_group_name_H-M   'P 1'
#
loop_
_entity.id
_entity.type
_entity.pdbx_description
1 polymer ?
#
loop_
_entity_poly.entity_id
_entity_poly.type
_entity_poly.pdbx_seq_one_letter_code
_entity_poly.pdbx_strand_id
1 'polypeptide(L)'
;MDIYRGANAVLTAPVLPPLPRLVATPTAYSGSCLALSPQLIAYLQTLLAPPPCITLSIGSGFGLLEAYLMTGPDTFHIIGVEVAPGPNKYLPSSHYRLVNGTRFLEPLAEQAQIWLFVYPRRVGLIQEYLAVYGQGAVERIIWAGPKADWDDYRPCFANWTVQEQEADMVGGRAWELIVVADKKSA
;
A
#
# COMPACT_ATOMS: atom_id res chain seq x y z
N MET A 1 -49.40 -28.48 -3.99
CA MET A 1 -48.88 -27.62 -5.08
C MET A 1 -47.83 -26.73 -4.43
N ASP A 2 -46.64 -27.29 -4.23
CA ASP A 2 -45.56 -26.68 -3.45
C ASP A 2 -44.65 -25.88 -4.37
N ILE A 3 -44.60 -24.57 -4.15
CA ILE A 3 -43.66 -23.66 -4.83
C ILE A 3 -42.95 -22.81 -3.78
N TYR A 4 -42.10 -23.48 -2.99
CA TYR A 4 -41.00 -22.86 -2.28
C TYR A 4 -39.74 -23.73 -2.46
N ARG A 5 -39.07 -23.57 -3.60
CA ARG A 5 -37.64 -23.91 -3.74
C ARG A 5 -36.88 -22.60 -3.74
N GLY A 6 -36.52 -22.14 -2.53
CA GLY A 6 -35.55 -21.08 -2.36
C GLY A 6 -34.22 -21.55 -2.96
N ALA A 7 -33.78 -20.86 -4.01
CA ALA A 7 -32.47 -21.06 -4.58
C ALA A 7 -31.42 -20.63 -3.55
N ASN A 8 -30.68 -21.60 -3.01
CA ASN A 8 -29.40 -21.34 -2.36
C ASN A 8 -28.44 -20.79 -3.43
N ALA A 9 -28.45 -19.48 -3.63
CA ALA A 9 -27.40 -18.80 -4.36
C ALA A 9 -26.13 -18.90 -3.51
N VAL A 10 -25.31 -19.91 -3.80
CA VAL A 10 -23.93 -19.93 -3.36
C VAL A 10 -23.29 -18.68 -3.96
N LEU A 11 -23.09 -17.65 -3.13
CA LEU A 11 -22.31 -16.48 -3.50
C LEU A 11 -20.88 -16.94 -3.75
N THR A 12 -20.58 -17.27 -5.01
CA THR A 12 -19.20 -17.53 -5.41
C THR A 12 -18.43 -16.24 -5.24
N ALA A 13 -17.45 -16.25 -4.34
CA ALA A 13 -16.53 -15.13 -4.20
C ALA A 13 -15.92 -14.82 -5.58
N PRO A 14 -15.79 -13.54 -5.96
CA PRO A 14 -15.21 -13.19 -7.24
C PRO A 14 -13.80 -13.76 -7.33
N VAL A 15 -13.53 -14.51 -8.41
CA VAL A 15 -12.20 -15.05 -8.68
C VAL A 15 -11.29 -13.90 -9.07
N LEU A 16 -10.26 -13.65 -8.28
CA LEU A 16 -9.26 -12.63 -8.59
C LEU A 16 -8.43 -13.05 -9.81
N PRO A 17 -8.05 -12.11 -10.68
CA PRO A 17 -7.17 -12.40 -11.81
C PRO A 17 -5.80 -12.86 -11.30
N PRO A 18 -5.11 -13.73 -12.07
CA PRO A 18 -3.75 -14.14 -11.71
C PRO A 18 -2.80 -12.93 -11.73
N LEU A 19 -1.84 -12.94 -10.82
CA LEU A 19 -0.78 -11.92 -10.82
C LEU A 19 0.10 -12.11 -12.07
N PRO A 20 0.46 -11.02 -12.77
CA PRO A 20 1.46 -11.07 -13.84
C PRO A 20 2.76 -11.75 -13.36
N ARG A 21 3.55 -12.30 -14.28
CA ARG A 21 4.88 -12.80 -13.90
C ARG A 21 5.84 -11.62 -13.79
N LEU A 22 6.44 -11.46 -12.61
CA LEU A 22 7.54 -10.51 -12.42
C LEU A 22 8.80 -11.02 -13.12
N VAL A 23 9.54 -10.10 -13.75
CA VAL A 23 10.84 -10.35 -14.38
C VAL A 23 11.94 -9.67 -13.59
N ALA A 24 13.19 -10.13 -13.74
CA ALA A 24 14.32 -9.61 -12.97
C ALA A 24 14.54 -8.10 -13.16
N THR A 25 14.32 -7.60 -14.37
CA THR A 25 14.41 -6.16 -14.66
C THR A 25 13.19 -5.41 -14.11
N PRO A 26 13.38 -4.33 -13.35
CA PRO A 26 12.28 -3.49 -12.86
C PRO A 26 11.39 -3.04 -14.01
N THR A 27 10.11 -3.42 -14.01
CA THR A 27 9.21 -3.24 -15.16
C THR A 27 7.94 -2.51 -14.74
N ALA A 28 7.50 -1.54 -15.54
CA ALA A 28 6.20 -0.89 -15.33
C ALA A 28 5.08 -1.85 -15.73
N TYR A 29 4.24 -2.22 -14.76
CA TYR A 29 3.06 -3.06 -15.00
C TYR A 29 1.80 -2.21 -14.96
N SER A 30 0.83 -2.53 -15.81
CA SER A 30 -0.50 -1.93 -15.72
C SER A 30 -1.11 -2.28 -14.36
N GLY A 31 -1.29 -1.27 -13.51
CA GLY A 31 -1.82 -1.45 -12.17
C GLY A 31 -0.86 -1.17 -11.02
N SER A 32 0.39 -0.79 -11.30
CA SER A 32 1.35 -0.30 -10.31
C SER A 32 1.99 1.01 -10.77
N CYS A 33 2.17 1.95 -9.83
CA CYS A 33 2.93 3.18 -10.09
C CYS A 33 4.44 2.92 -10.03
N LEU A 34 4.88 1.99 -9.18
CA LEU A 34 6.28 1.53 -9.13
C LEU A 34 6.55 0.56 -10.28
N ALA A 35 7.77 0.63 -10.81
CA ALA A 35 8.31 -0.46 -11.61
C ALA A 35 8.63 -1.66 -10.71
N LEU A 36 8.00 -2.81 -10.96
CA LEU A 36 8.09 -3.97 -10.10
C LEU A 36 9.15 -4.96 -10.59
N SER A 37 9.83 -5.61 -9.65
CA SER A 37 10.68 -6.79 -9.86
C SER A 37 10.56 -7.70 -8.63
N PRO A 38 10.94 -8.99 -8.72
CA PRO A 38 10.95 -9.87 -7.55
C PRO A 38 11.83 -9.34 -6.42
N GLN A 39 12.95 -8.70 -6.75
CA GLN A 39 13.89 -8.15 -5.76
C GLN A 39 13.26 -6.97 -5.00
N LEU A 40 12.54 -6.08 -5.70
CA LEU A 40 11.85 -4.96 -5.05
C LEU A 40 10.76 -5.45 -4.11
N ILE A 41 9.95 -6.42 -4.55
CA ILE A 41 8.92 -7.01 -3.69
C ILE A 41 9.55 -7.63 -2.44
N ALA A 42 10.60 -8.43 -2.61
CA ALA A 42 11.29 -9.04 -1.48
C ALA A 42 11.85 -7.99 -0.51
N TYR A 43 12.44 -6.90 -1.02
CA TYR A 43 12.92 -5.81 -0.18
C TYR A 43 11.77 -5.13 0.59
N LEU A 44 10.68 -4.76 -0.08
CA LEU A 44 9.53 -4.12 0.56
C LEU A 44 8.92 -5.02 1.64
N GLN A 45 8.88 -6.34 1.44
CA GLN A 45 8.43 -7.31 2.44
C GLN A 45 9.29 -7.30 3.71
N THR A 46 10.60 -7.04 3.61
CA THR A 46 11.45 -6.89 4.80
C THR A 46 11.12 -5.67 5.66
N LEU A 47 10.41 -4.69 5.08
CA LEU A 47 9.99 -3.47 5.79
C LEU A 47 8.65 -3.63 6.50
N LEU A 48 7.92 -4.71 6.20
CA LEU A 48 6.62 -5.02 6.78
C LEU A 48 6.78 -5.86 8.04
N ALA A 49 5.73 -5.87 8.87
CA ALA A 49 5.65 -6.74 10.04
C ALA A 49 4.52 -7.76 9.86
N PRO A 50 4.71 -9.02 10.32
CA PRO A 50 3.68 -10.05 10.23
C PRO A 50 2.48 -9.74 11.13
N PRO A 51 1.35 -10.45 10.96
CA PRO A 51 0.19 -10.32 11.84
C PRO A 51 0.57 -10.45 13.33
N PRO A 52 -0.08 -9.67 14.23
CA PRO A 52 -1.33 -8.93 14.03
C PRO A 52 -1.17 -7.52 13.41
N CYS A 53 0.04 -7.12 13.00
CA CYS A 53 0.29 -5.81 12.40
C CYS A 53 -0.55 -5.58 11.14
N ILE A 54 -1.18 -4.40 11.03
CA ILE A 54 -1.90 -3.93 9.85
C ILE A 54 -1.02 -2.94 9.09
N THR A 55 -0.82 -3.20 7.81
CA THR A 55 -0.29 -2.22 6.85
C THR A 55 -1.43 -1.61 6.05
N LEU A 56 -1.54 -0.30 6.07
CA LEU A 56 -2.50 0.44 5.25
C LEU A 56 -1.79 1.03 4.03
N SER A 57 -2.11 0.54 2.82
CA SER A 57 -1.58 1.08 1.56
C SER A 57 -2.53 2.13 1.00
N ILE A 58 -2.09 3.39 0.98
CA ILE A 58 -2.92 4.55 0.65
C ILE A 58 -2.67 4.96 -0.80
N GLY A 59 -3.73 4.91 -1.62
CA GLY A 59 -3.65 5.07 -3.07
C GLY A 59 -3.27 3.77 -3.77
N SER A 60 -3.90 2.65 -3.37
CA SER A 60 -3.56 1.31 -3.86
C SER A 60 -3.86 1.07 -5.35
N GLY A 61 -4.59 1.97 -6.01
CA GLY A 61 -4.93 1.88 -7.42
C GLY A 61 -5.62 0.56 -7.77
N PHE A 62 -4.98 -0.24 -8.61
CA PHE A 62 -5.51 -1.54 -9.02
C PHE A 62 -5.24 -2.65 -7.99
N GLY A 63 -4.44 -2.39 -6.96
CA GLY A 63 -4.10 -3.34 -5.90
C GLY A 63 -2.96 -4.30 -6.22
N LEU A 64 -2.21 -4.06 -7.32
CA LEU A 64 -1.22 -5.01 -7.84
C LEU A 64 -0.02 -5.17 -6.90
N LEU A 65 0.52 -4.06 -6.40
CA LEU A 65 1.67 -4.09 -5.50
C LEU A 65 1.31 -4.83 -4.21
N GLU A 66 0.18 -4.47 -3.60
CA GLU A 66 -0.30 -5.05 -2.35
C GLU A 66 -0.51 -6.56 -2.50
N ALA A 67 -1.08 -7.00 -3.62
CA ALA A 67 -1.28 -8.41 -3.89
C ALA A 67 0.06 -9.17 -3.95
N TYR A 68 1.13 -8.59 -4.52
CA TYR A 68 2.47 -9.20 -4.46
C TYR A 68 3.05 -9.19 -3.05
N LEU A 69 2.91 -8.09 -2.31
CA LEU A 69 3.44 -7.99 -0.96
C LEU A 69 2.81 -9.06 -0.04
N MET A 70 1.56 -9.45 -0.29
CA MET A 70 0.87 -10.54 0.42
C MET A 70 1.27 -11.96 -0.05
N THR A 71 2.11 -12.11 -1.08
CA THR A 71 2.64 -13.42 -1.48
C THR A 71 3.83 -13.81 -0.62
N GLY A 72 3.97 -15.09 -0.29
CA GLY A 72 5.14 -15.58 0.45
C GLY A 72 4.78 -16.34 1.72
N PRO A 73 5.79 -16.71 2.53
CA PRO A 73 5.57 -17.49 3.75
C PRO A 73 4.91 -16.64 4.85
N ASP A 74 5.26 -15.36 4.92
CA ASP A 74 4.67 -14.41 5.85
C ASP A 74 3.43 -13.80 5.21
N THR A 75 2.25 -14.19 5.69
CA THR A 75 0.99 -13.64 5.17
C THR A 75 0.75 -12.27 5.80
N PHE A 76 1.32 -11.21 5.21
CA PHE A 76 1.15 -9.85 5.69
C PHE A 76 -0.30 -9.39 5.60
N HIS A 77 -0.79 -8.67 6.62
CA HIS A 77 -2.13 -8.11 6.63
C HIS A 77 -2.10 -6.69 6.04
N ILE A 78 -2.24 -6.62 4.72
CA ILE A 78 -2.21 -5.36 3.96
C ILE A 78 -3.63 -4.99 3.51
N ILE A 79 -4.06 -3.76 3.77
CA ILE A 79 -5.35 -3.23 3.33
C ILE A 79 -5.08 -2.06 2.38
N GLY A 80 -5.51 -2.20 1.13
CA GLY A 80 -5.44 -1.14 0.13
C GLY A 80 -6.59 -0.15 0.28
N VAL A 81 -6.30 1.14 0.18
CA VAL A 81 -7.26 2.25 0.22
C VAL A 81 -7.22 2.99 -1.11
N GLU A 82 -8.38 3.21 -1.71
CA GLU A 82 -8.48 3.95 -2.96
C GLU A 82 -9.75 4.82 -3.02
N VAL A 83 -9.75 5.84 -3.87
CA VAL A 83 -10.88 6.73 -4.08
C VAL A 83 -11.98 6.03 -4.88
N ALA A 84 -13.24 6.19 -4.47
CA ALA A 84 -14.40 5.68 -5.17
C ALA A 84 -14.74 6.52 -6.43
N PRO A 85 -15.20 5.88 -7.53
CA PRO A 85 -15.16 4.44 -7.78
C PRO A 85 -13.70 3.99 -8.06
N GLY A 86 -13.24 2.96 -7.33
CA GLY A 86 -11.84 2.58 -7.37
C GLY A 86 -11.56 1.45 -8.38
N PRO A 87 -10.39 1.46 -9.06
CA PRO A 87 -10.07 0.54 -10.15
C PRO A 87 -9.53 -0.82 -9.69
N ASN A 88 -9.64 -1.18 -8.40
CA ASN A 88 -9.08 -2.42 -7.85
C ASN A 88 -9.45 -3.67 -8.68
N LYS A 89 -8.44 -4.48 -8.95
CA LYS A 89 -8.55 -5.77 -9.66
C LYS A 89 -7.95 -6.91 -8.88
N TYR A 90 -6.93 -6.65 -8.07
CA TYR A 90 -6.07 -7.69 -7.51
C TYR A 90 -6.32 -7.97 -6.03
N LEU A 91 -6.99 -7.06 -5.31
CA LEU A 91 -7.30 -7.26 -3.89
C LEU A 91 -8.70 -7.83 -3.68
N PRO A 92 -8.87 -8.81 -2.77
CA PRO A 92 -10.19 -9.22 -2.32
C PRO A 92 -10.86 -8.09 -1.52
N SER A 93 -12.19 -8.13 -1.41
CA SER A 93 -12.96 -7.11 -0.67
C SER A 93 -12.56 -6.98 0.80
N SER A 94 -12.05 -8.04 1.43
CA SER A 94 -11.55 -7.99 2.82
C SER A 94 -10.24 -7.21 2.97
N HIS A 95 -9.50 -6.98 1.88
CA HIS A 95 -8.23 -6.25 1.86
C HIS A 95 -8.31 -4.94 1.07
N TYR A 96 -9.52 -4.43 0.84
CA TYR A 96 -9.74 -3.25 0.02
C TYR A 96 -10.80 -2.34 0.62
N ARG A 97 -10.49 -1.06 0.72
CA ARG A 97 -11.37 -0.01 1.25
C ARG A 97 -11.45 1.17 0.29
N LEU A 98 -12.59 1.86 0.34
CA LEU A 98 -12.89 2.98 -0.52
C LEU A 98 -13.13 4.26 0.29
N VAL A 99 -12.60 5.38 -0.20
CA VAL A 99 -12.88 6.72 0.31
C VAL A 99 -13.61 7.56 -0.73
N ASN A 100 -14.44 8.52 -0.30
CA ASN A 100 -15.34 9.27 -1.19
C ASN A 100 -14.67 10.44 -1.94
N GLY A 101 -13.34 10.47 -2.01
CA GLY A 101 -12.60 11.52 -2.72
C GLY A 101 -11.15 11.62 -2.27
N THR A 102 -10.35 12.38 -3.02
CA THR A 102 -8.89 12.52 -2.82
C THR A 102 -8.47 13.29 -1.55
N ARG A 103 -9.44 13.85 -0.82
CA ARG A 103 -9.26 14.57 0.45
C ARG A 103 -9.82 13.81 1.66
N PHE A 104 -10.46 12.67 1.44
CA PHE A 104 -10.97 11.83 2.52
C PHE A 104 -9.86 10.91 3.02
N LEU A 105 -9.81 10.72 4.33
CA LEU A 105 -8.87 9.82 4.99
C LEU A 105 -9.59 8.55 5.43
N GLU A 106 -8.89 7.42 5.41
CA GLU A 106 -9.39 6.14 5.90
C GLU A 106 -9.17 6.02 7.41
N PRO A 107 -10.23 5.89 8.25
CA PRO A 107 -10.10 5.82 9.70
C PRO A 107 -9.30 4.65 10.24
N LEU A 108 -9.18 3.54 9.49
CA LEU A 108 -8.33 2.42 9.88
C LEU A 108 -6.86 2.82 10.07
N ALA A 109 -6.43 3.96 9.51
CA ALA A 109 -5.09 4.50 9.73
C ALA A 109 -4.75 4.72 11.21
N GLU A 110 -5.75 5.02 12.06
CA GLU A 110 -5.55 5.14 13.52
C GLU A 110 -5.01 3.85 14.16
N GLN A 111 -5.37 2.69 13.59
CA GLN A 111 -5.05 1.36 14.11
C GLN A 111 -3.91 0.67 13.34
N ALA A 112 -3.54 1.18 12.17
CA ALA A 112 -2.49 0.61 11.35
C ALA A 112 -1.10 1.02 11.84
N GLN A 113 -0.22 0.03 12.07
CA GLN A 113 1.15 0.27 12.53
C GLN A 113 2.07 0.73 11.40
N ILE A 114 1.75 0.34 10.16
CA ILE A 114 2.50 0.71 8.97
C ILE A 114 1.60 1.42 7.98
N TRP A 115 2.01 2.59 7.51
CA TRP A 115 1.39 3.24 6.36
C TRP A 115 2.31 3.16 5.15
N LEU A 116 1.77 2.78 4.00
CA LEU A 116 2.48 2.73 2.73
C LEU A 116 1.86 3.77 1.78
N PHE A 117 2.67 4.73 1.34
CA PHE A 117 2.31 5.71 0.32
C PHE A 117 3.16 5.47 -0.92
N VAL A 118 2.50 5.17 -2.04
CA VAL A 118 3.19 4.94 -3.32
C VAL A 118 2.74 6.00 -4.32
N TYR A 119 3.69 6.79 -4.83
CA TYR A 119 3.46 7.91 -5.72
C TYR A 119 2.28 8.80 -5.24
N PRO A 120 2.30 9.27 -3.97
CA PRO A 120 1.25 10.16 -3.50
C PRO A 120 1.20 11.40 -4.39
N ARG A 121 -0.01 11.86 -4.73
CA ARG A 121 -0.20 12.97 -5.68
C ARG A 121 -0.02 14.36 -5.07
N ARG A 122 0.05 14.45 -3.74
CA ARG A 122 0.18 15.72 -3.02
C ARG A 122 0.79 15.50 -1.64
N VAL A 123 1.67 16.41 -1.26
CA VAL A 123 2.26 16.48 0.10
C VAL A 123 1.18 16.57 1.17
N GLY A 124 0.13 17.36 0.92
CA GLY A 124 -0.96 17.56 1.87
C GLY A 124 -1.69 16.28 2.27
N LEU A 125 -1.64 15.20 1.49
CA LEU A 125 -2.27 13.93 1.87
C LEU A 125 -1.56 13.33 3.09
N ILE A 126 -0.23 13.28 3.06
CA ILE A 126 0.57 12.74 4.15
C ILE A 126 0.42 13.63 5.40
N GLN A 127 0.44 14.95 5.21
CA GLN A 127 0.23 15.91 6.30
C GLN A 127 -1.13 15.72 6.98
N GLU A 128 -2.20 15.52 6.21
CA GLU A 128 -3.55 15.28 6.73
C GLU A 128 -3.62 13.94 7.49
N TYR A 129 -3.06 12.85 6.96
CA TYR A 129 -2.97 11.57 7.67
C TYR A 129 -2.18 11.68 8.98
N LEU A 130 -1.01 12.32 8.95
CA LEU A 130 -0.19 12.54 10.15
C LEU A 130 -0.90 13.42 11.19
N ALA A 131 -1.59 14.47 10.75
CA ALA A 131 -2.30 15.39 11.65
C ALA A 131 -3.48 14.71 12.36
N VAL A 132 -4.22 13.85 11.65
CA VAL A 132 -5.41 13.19 12.21
C VAL A 132 -5.05 11.89 12.96
N TYR A 133 -4.14 11.08 12.43
CA TYR A 133 -3.89 9.72 12.92
C TYR A 133 -2.44 9.45 13.36
N GLY A 134 -1.52 10.41 13.22
CA GLY A 134 -0.09 10.18 13.49
C GLY A 134 0.25 9.89 14.97
N GLN A 135 -0.66 10.22 15.88
CA GLN A 135 -0.57 9.88 17.31
C GLN A 135 -1.19 8.51 17.64
N GLY A 136 -1.81 7.85 16.67
CA GLY A 136 -2.35 6.49 16.81
C GLY A 136 -1.25 5.44 16.77
N ALA A 137 -1.62 4.25 16.27
CA ALA A 137 -0.77 3.06 16.28
C ALA A 137 0.40 3.10 15.28
N VAL A 138 0.47 4.08 14.38
CA VAL A 138 1.52 4.14 13.36
C VAL A 138 2.90 4.27 13.99
N GLU A 139 3.78 3.33 13.64
CA GLU A 139 5.17 3.24 14.06
C GLU A 139 6.13 3.43 12.87
N ARG A 140 5.67 3.10 11.66
CA ARG A 140 6.44 3.19 10.43
C ARG A 140 5.61 3.77 9.29
N ILE A 141 6.22 4.68 8.53
CA ILE A 141 5.67 5.16 7.27
C ILE A 141 6.68 4.84 6.17
N ILE A 142 6.20 4.19 5.12
CA ILE A 142 6.94 3.90 3.91
C ILE A 142 6.42 4.85 2.83
N TRP A 143 7.31 5.65 2.26
CA TRP A 143 7.02 6.46 1.09
C TRP A 143 7.84 5.94 -0.09
N ALA A 144 7.21 5.72 -1.23
CA ALA A 144 7.90 5.29 -2.44
C ALA A 144 7.45 6.15 -3.62
N GLY A 145 8.38 6.83 -4.30
CA GLY A 145 8.04 7.77 -5.35
C GLY A 145 9.26 8.31 -6.10
N PRO A 146 9.07 9.29 -7.00
CA PRO A 146 10.18 9.90 -7.73
C PRO A 146 11.16 10.63 -6.80
N LYS A 147 12.46 10.42 -6.98
CA LYS A 147 13.52 11.14 -6.24
C LYS A 147 13.35 12.66 -6.31
N ALA A 148 12.92 13.17 -7.46
CA ALA A 148 12.73 14.59 -7.70
C ALA A 148 11.64 15.22 -6.81
N ASP A 149 10.67 14.43 -6.34
CA ASP A 149 9.57 14.92 -5.51
C ASP A 149 9.92 14.86 -4.02
N TRP A 150 10.96 14.12 -3.64
CA TRP A 150 11.23 13.79 -2.24
C TRP A 150 11.46 15.03 -1.36
N ASP A 151 12.15 16.06 -1.87
CA ASP A 151 12.41 17.28 -1.10
C ASP A 151 11.12 18.00 -0.67
N ASP A 152 10.03 17.88 -1.43
CA ASP A 152 8.71 18.43 -1.07
C ASP A 152 8.04 17.62 0.06
N TYR A 153 8.29 16.31 0.12
CA TYR A 153 7.71 15.40 1.12
C TYR A 153 8.51 15.31 2.41
N ARG A 154 9.84 15.46 2.35
CA ARG A 154 10.76 15.34 3.49
C ARG A 154 10.31 16.13 4.73
N PRO A 155 9.77 17.38 4.63
CA PRO A 155 9.31 18.14 5.79
C PRO A 155 8.18 17.47 6.60
N CYS A 156 7.35 16.62 5.97
CA CYS A 156 6.29 15.88 6.67
C CYS A 156 6.86 14.96 7.76
N PHE A 157 8.10 14.53 7.61
CA PHE A 157 8.75 13.54 8.46
C PHE A 157 9.76 14.15 9.45
N ALA A 158 9.72 15.46 9.69
CA ALA A 158 10.70 16.16 10.55
C ALA A 158 10.84 15.55 11.97
N ASN A 159 9.75 14.98 12.51
CA ASN A 159 9.73 14.34 13.83
C ASN A 159 10.00 12.83 13.80
N TRP A 160 10.35 12.27 12.66
CA TRP A 160 10.60 10.85 12.44
C TRP A 160 12.10 10.59 12.23
N THR A 161 12.53 9.35 12.42
CA THR A 161 13.85 8.88 12.01
C THR A 161 13.74 8.41 10.56
N VAL A 162 14.38 9.11 9.65
CA VAL A 162 14.22 8.90 8.19
C VAL A 162 15.44 8.19 7.62
N GLN A 163 15.19 7.14 6.84
CA GLN A 163 16.17 6.42 6.05
C GLN A 163 15.76 6.43 4.58
N GLU A 164 16.70 6.80 3.71
CA GLU A 164 16.49 6.89 2.27
C GLU A 164 17.20 5.74 1.57
N GLN A 165 16.49 5.01 0.72
CA GLN A 165 16.99 3.88 -0.05
C GLN A 165 16.75 4.14 -1.54
N GLU A 166 17.84 4.19 -2.30
CA GLU A 166 17.78 4.26 -3.76
C GLU A 166 17.14 2.98 -4.30
N ALA A 167 16.04 3.12 -5.05
CA ALA A 167 15.22 1.98 -5.41
C ALA A 167 15.96 1.02 -6.36
N ASP A 168 16.81 1.51 -7.25
CA ASP A 168 17.61 0.69 -8.17
C ASP A 168 18.61 -0.25 -7.46
N MET A 169 19.07 0.11 -6.27
CA MET A 169 19.91 -0.77 -5.45
C MET A 169 19.14 -1.97 -4.87
N VAL A 170 17.81 -1.90 -4.86
CA VAL A 170 16.91 -2.94 -4.32
C VAL A 170 15.91 -3.45 -5.36
N GLY A 171 16.20 -3.23 -6.66
CA GLY A 171 15.42 -3.79 -7.76
C GLY A 171 14.25 -2.94 -8.27
N GLY A 172 14.18 -1.66 -7.91
CA GLY A 172 13.32 -0.63 -8.51
C GLY A 172 14.03 0.17 -9.62
N ARG A 173 13.49 1.35 -9.98
CA ARG A 173 14.13 2.22 -11.00
C ARG A 173 15.04 3.28 -10.37
N ALA A 174 16.05 3.70 -11.12
CA ALA A 174 17.06 4.67 -10.66
C ALA A 174 16.53 6.10 -10.43
N TRP A 175 15.30 6.41 -10.85
CA TRP A 175 14.63 7.67 -10.54
C TRP A 175 13.64 7.56 -9.38
N GLU A 176 13.49 6.37 -8.78
CA GLU A 176 12.61 6.12 -7.64
C GLU A 176 13.44 6.06 -6.35
N LEU A 177 12.81 6.49 -5.26
CA LEU A 177 13.33 6.43 -3.91
C LEU A 177 12.33 5.71 -3.02
N ILE A 178 12.83 4.91 -2.09
CA ILE A 178 12.04 4.34 -1.00
C ILE A 178 12.54 4.99 0.29
N VAL A 179 11.62 5.57 1.04
CA VAL A 179 11.89 6.20 2.31
C VAL A 179 11.16 5.45 3.40
N VAL A 180 11.91 5.12 4.45
CA VAL A 180 11.37 4.55 5.69
C VAL A 180 11.49 5.61 6.77
N ALA A 181 10.35 6.05 7.27
CA ALA A 181 10.26 6.95 8.41
C ALA A 181 9.74 6.16 9.62
N ASP A 182 10.61 5.93 10.60
CA ASP A 182 10.27 5.25 11.85
C ASP A 182 10.02 6.27 12.96
N LYS A 183 9.00 6.03 13.78
CA LYS A 183 8.64 6.93 14.88
C LYS A 183 9.79 6.94 15.88
N LYS A 184 10.23 8.14 16.29
CA LYS A 184 11.28 8.25 17.32
C LYS A 184 10.77 7.59 18.59
N SER A 185 11.56 6.68 19.16
CA SER A 185 11.29 6.16 20.49
C SER A 185 11.26 7.33 21.47
N ALA A 186 10.19 7.41 22.28
CA ALA A 186 10.04 8.40 23.33
C ALA A 186 11.10 8.24 24.43
#